data_AF-A0A2E8X7J4-F1
#
_entry.id   AF-A0A2E8X7J4-F1
#
_cell.length_a   1.000
_cell.length_b   1.000
_cell.length_c   1.000
_cell.angle_alpha   90.00
_cell.angle_beta   90.00
_cell.angle_gamma   90.00
#
_symmetry.space_group_name_H-M   'P 1'
#
loop_
_entity.id
_entity.type
_entity.pdbx_description
1 polymer ?
#
loop_
_entity_poly.entity_id
_entity_poly.type
_entity_poly.pdbx_seq_one_letter_code
_entity_poly.pdbx_strand_id
1 'polypeptide(L)'
;MLFKFFTGKEIGHLQTGLILSQIGGVILIFMGLMVLLPSRIFTFDDDIGGFIWIILGLGVIRLLAPIMVGKGSKIAFWIVVALSVLKLAESFLATVGDPEESIGWYWYLLLTGGIEIGVLAHLLNPKARVELRNQ
;
A
#
# COMPACT_ATOMS: atom_id res chain seq x y z
N MET A 1 -18.99 1.76 5.49
CA MET A 1 -19.78 0.84 6.33
C MET A 1 -18.90 -0.20 7.02
N LEU A 2 -17.91 -0.79 6.36
CA LEU A 2 -16.99 -1.78 6.96
C LEU A 2 -16.30 -1.26 8.24
N PHE A 3 -15.70 -0.06 8.20
CA PHE A 3 -15.06 0.52 9.39
C PHE A 3 -16.04 0.88 10.51
N LYS A 4 -17.25 1.35 10.19
CA LYS A 4 -18.31 1.58 11.20
C LYS A 4 -18.64 0.28 11.95
N PHE A 5 -18.55 -0.86 11.26
CA PHE A 5 -18.77 -2.19 11.85
C PHE A 5 -17.60 -2.62 12.77
N PHE A 6 -16.36 -2.29 12.42
CA PHE A 6 -15.16 -2.67 13.19
C PHE A 6 -14.79 -1.71 14.33
N THR A 7 -15.03 -0.41 14.18
CA THR A 7 -14.56 0.62 15.13
C THR A 7 -15.71 1.35 15.83
N GLY A 8 -16.97 1.06 15.50
CA GLY A 8 -18.15 1.70 16.07
C GLY A 8 -18.32 3.18 15.70
N LYS A 9 -17.41 3.76 14.91
CA LYS A 9 -17.39 5.17 14.52
C LYS A 9 -17.41 5.28 13.00
N GLU A 10 -18.15 6.27 12.48
CA GLU A 10 -18.07 6.60 11.05
C GLU A 10 -16.72 7.27 10.78
N ILE A 11 -15.80 6.49 10.23
CA ILE A 11 -14.52 6.99 9.74
C ILE A 11 -14.77 7.62 8.36
N GLY A 12 -14.23 8.82 8.16
CA GLY A 12 -14.31 9.55 6.89
C GLY A 12 -13.72 8.74 5.75
N HIS A 13 -14.14 9.06 4.53
CA HIS A 13 -13.69 8.33 3.35
C HIS A 13 -12.19 8.57 3.08
N LEU A 14 -11.70 9.76 3.41
CA LEU A 14 -10.28 10.10 3.39
C LEU A 14 -9.52 9.29 4.44
N GLN A 15 -9.97 9.32 5.70
CA GLN A 15 -9.31 8.58 6.79
C GLN A 15 -9.25 7.08 6.52
N THR A 16 -10.31 6.51 5.95
CA THR A 16 -10.36 5.10 5.56
C THR A 16 -9.29 4.77 4.51
N GLY A 17 -9.17 5.60 3.46
CA GLY A 17 -8.14 5.42 2.44
C GLY A 17 -6.72 5.59 2.98
N LEU A 18 -6.50 6.52 3.92
CA LEU A 18 -5.22 6.74 4.57
C LEU A 18 -4.80 5.56 5.47
N ILE A 19 -5.72 4.98 6.23
CA ILE A 19 -5.47 3.79 7.04
C ILE A 19 -5.12 2.60 6.15
N LEU A 20 -5.87 2.40 5.06
CA LEU A 20 -5.56 1.34 4.09
C LEU A 20 -4.17 1.53 3.46
N SER A 21 -3.76 2.78 3.18
CA SER A 21 -2.42 3.07 2.68
C SER A 21 -1.34 2.72 3.71
N GLN A 22 -1.59 2.96 5.01
CA GLN A 22 -0.65 2.58 6.06
C GLN A 22 -0.54 1.06 6.20
N ILE A 23 -1.66 0.34 6.10
CA ILE A 23 -1.67 -1.13 6.09
C ILE A 23 -0.84 -1.64 4.91
N GLY A 24 -1.03 -1.09 3.70
CA GLY A 24 -0.21 -1.43 2.54
C GLY A 24 1.28 -1.11 2.73
N GLY A 25 1.60 -0.02 3.45
CA GLY A 25 2.98 0.31 3.85
C GLY A 25 3.59 -0.70 4.81
N VAL A 26 2.84 -1.16 5.81
CA VAL A 26 3.29 -2.19 6.76
C VAL A 26 3.55 -3.52 6.05
N ILE A 27 2.67 -3.92 5.13
CA ILE A 27 2.85 -5.15 4.34
C ILE A 27 4.13 -5.05 3.50
N LEU A 28 4.39 -3.91 2.85
CA LEU A 28 5.64 -3.67 2.11
C LEU A 28 6.88 -3.81 2.99
N ILE A 29 6.86 -3.24 4.20
CA ILE A 29 7.99 -3.37 5.14
C ILE A 29 8.17 -4.83 5.54
N PHE A 30 7.09 -5.51 5.89
CA PHE A 30 7.14 -6.92 6.28
C PHE A 30 7.70 -7.80 5.17
N MET A 31 7.28 -7.59 3.93
CA MET A 31 7.82 -8.29 2.76
C MET A 31 9.31 -7.99 2.55
N GLY A 32 9.71 -6.72 2.62
CA GLY A 32 11.13 -6.33 2.52
C GLY A 32 11.98 -6.98 3.60
N LEU A 33 11.47 -7.10 4.83
CA LEU A 33 12.15 -7.78 5.94
C LEU A 33 12.24 -9.29 5.74
N MET A 34 11.22 -9.94 5.16
CA MET A 34 11.27 -11.38 4.84
C MET A 34 12.34 -11.70 3.79
N VAL A 35 12.58 -10.79 2.85
CA VAL A 35 13.68 -10.93 1.88
C VAL A 35 15.03 -10.65 2.54
N LEU A 36 15.12 -9.65 3.43
CA LEU A 36 16.36 -9.28 4.12
C LEU A 36 16.81 -10.30 5.18
N LEU A 37 15.86 -11.01 5.80
CA LEU A 37 16.09 -12.02 6.82
C LEU A 37 15.78 -13.41 6.22
N PRO A 38 16.69 -13.97 5.39
CA PRO A 38 16.46 -15.26 4.75
C PRO A 38 16.23 -16.30 5.84
N SER A 39 15.06 -16.93 5.78
CA SER A 39 14.67 -18.01 6.68
C SER A 39 14.78 -19.34 5.92
N ARG A 40 14.72 -20.47 6.62
CA ARG A 40 14.73 -21.80 5.97
C ARG A 40 13.58 -22.03 4.97
N ILE A 41 12.60 -21.12 4.91
CA ILE A 41 11.40 -21.17 4.06
C ILE A 41 11.52 -20.19 2.87
N PHE A 42 12.37 -19.16 2.96
CA PHE A 42 12.50 -18.11 1.95
C PHE A 42 13.99 -17.81 1.71
N THR A 43 14.54 -18.39 0.64
CA THR A 43 15.88 -18.09 0.12
C THR A 43 15.71 -17.31 -1.18
N PHE A 44 16.26 -16.10 -1.22
CA PHE A 44 16.30 -15.25 -2.40
C PHE A 44 17.76 -15.02 -2.77
N ASP A 45 18.07 -14.98 -4.07
CA ASP A 45 19.45 -14.77 -4.54
C ASP A 45 20.01 -13.42 -4.05
N ASP A 46 21.31 -13.39 -3.74
CA ASP A 46 22.02 -12.24 -3.14
C ASP A 46 21.99 -10.97 -4.03
N ASP A 47 21.67 -11.10 -5.32
CA ASP A 47 21.58 -10.00 -6.28
C ASP A 47 20.34 -9.08 -6.08
N ILE A 48 19.43 -9.44 -5.16
CA ILE A 48 18.23 -8.63 -4.86
C ILE A 48 18.52 -7.49 -3.86
N GLY A 49 19.73 -7.44 -3.28
CA GLY A 49 20.11 -6.56 -2.17
C GLY A 49 19.74 -5.07 -2.34
N GLY A 50 19.91 -4.49 -3.53
CA GLY A 50 19.57 -3.08 -3.79
C GLY A 50 18.06 -2.80 -3.85
N PHE A 51 17.29 -3.74 -4.37
CA PHE A 51 15.84 -3.61 -4.55
C PHE A 51 15.09 -3.65 -3.22
N ILE A 52 15.61 -4.38 -2.22
CA ILE A 52 15.04 -4.49 -0.88
C ILE A 52 14.99 -3.13 -0.17
N TRP A 53 16.06 -2.34 -0.29
CA TRP A 53 16.12 -1.01 0.33
C TRP A 53 15.11 -0.04 -0.28
N ILE A 54 14.80 -0.19 -1.58
CA ILE A 54 13.77 0.59 -2.27
C ILE A 54 12.38 0.22 -1.73
N ILE A 55 12.10 -1.08 -1.56
CA ILE A 55 10.84 -1.58 -0.96
C ILE A 55 10.65 -1.05 0.47
N LEU A 56 11.69 -1.19 1.30
CA LEU A 56 11.64 -0.71 2.69
C LEU A 56 11.45 0.80 2.76
N GLY A 57 12.19 1.56 1.94
CA GLY A 57 12.05 3.02 1.86
C GLY A 57 10.64 3.44 1.43
N LEU A 58 10.08 2.80 0.41
CA LEU A 58 8.70 3.03 -0.04
C LEU A 58 7.67 2.70 1.04
N GLY A 59 7.87 1.60 1.78
CA GLY A 59 7.02 1.20 2.90
C GLY A 59 7.01 2.25 4.03
N VAL A 60 8.18 2.79 4.38
CA VAL A 60 8.31 3.87 5.38
C VAL A 60 7.63 5.15 4.90
N ILE A 61 7.85 5.56 3.64
CA ILE A 61 7.19 6.75 3.08
C ILE A 61 5.66 6.57 3.11
N ARG A 62 5.14 5.37 2.84
CA ARG A 62 3.71 5.05 2.92
C ARG A 62 3.15 5.06 4.33
N LEU A 63 3.97 4.90 5.37
CA LEU A 63 3.54 5.09 6.76
C LEU A 63 3.48 6.56 7.14
N LEU A 64 4.47 7.34 6.69
CA LEU A 64 4.63 8.75 7.05
C LEU A 64 3.73 9.69 6.23
N ALA A 65 3.54 9.41 4.94
CA ALA A 65 2.75 10.28 4.06
C ALA A 65 1.29 10.43 4.51
N PRO A 66 0.57 9.37 4.92
CA PRO A 66 -0.78 9.51 5.47
C PRO A 66 -0.86 10.36 6.75
N ILE A 67 0.18 10.32 7.60
CA ILE A 67 0.27 11.17 8.79
C ILE A 67 0.37 12.65 8.39
N MET A 68 1.13 12.95 7.34
CA MET A 68 1.23 14.31 6.79
C MET A 68 -0.09 14.77 6.14
N VAL A 69 -0.83 13.86 5.49
CA VAL A 69 -2.18 14.18 4.99
C VAL A 69 -3.13 14.52 6.13
N GLY A 70 -3.09 13.77 7.22
CA GLY A 70 -3.87 14.07 8.42
C GLY A 70 -3.57 15.43 9.06
N LYS A 71 -2.43 16.04 8.74
CA LYS A 71 -2.03 17.41 9.13
C LYS A 71 -2.41 18.48 8.10
N GLY A 72 -3.16 18.14 7.04
CA GLY A 72 -3.63 19.08 6.01
C GLY A 72 -2.73 19.20 4.76
N SER A 73 -1.69 18.35 4.62
CA SER A 73 -0.80 18.42 3.45
C SER A 73 -1.43 17.82 2.19
N LYS A 74 -1.84 18.69 1.27
CA LYS A 74 -2.39 18.30 -0.06
C LYS A 74 -1.34 17.62 -0.95
N ILE A 75 -0.06 17.99 -0.80
CA ILE A 75 1.04 17.37 -1.55
C ILE A 75 1.24 15.92 -1.09
N ALA A 76 1.22 15.69 0.23
CA ALA A 76 1.32 14.33 0.78
C ALA A 76 0.18 13.43 0.29
N PHE A 77 -1.02 13.99 0.08
CA PHE A 77 -2.17 13.23 -0.43
C PHE A 77 -1.90 12.70 -1.84
N TRP A 78 -1.39 13.56 -2.73
CA TRP A 78 -1.02 13.14 -4.09
C TRP A 78 0.14 12.16 -4.12
N ILE A 79 1.10 12.29 -3.19
CA ILE A 79 2.17 11.30 -3.01
C ILE A 79 1.56 9.94 -2.66
N VAL A 80 0.62 9.86 -1.70
CA VAL A 80 -0.06 8.60 -1.35
C VAL A 80 -0.77 8.00 -2.56
N VAL A 81 -1.53 8.81 -3.31
CA VAL A 81 -2.22 8.35 -4.52
C VAL A 81 -1.23 7.83 -5.57
N ALA A 82 -0.17 8.58 -5.87
CA ALA A 82 0.84 8.19 -6.85
C ALA A 82 1.54 6.89 -6.45
N LEU A 83 1.92 6.75 -5.18
CA LEU A 83 2.51 5.52 -4.64
C LEU A 83 1.53 4.35 -4.68
N SER A 84 0.23 4.58 -4.53
CA SER A 84 -0.80 3.55 -4.64
C SER A 84 -0.99 3.05 -6.06
N VAL A 85 -1.01 3.97 -7.03
CA VAL A 85 -1.05 3.63 -8.47
C VAL A 85 0.21 2.87 -8.88
N LEU A 86 1.39 3.33 -8.47
CA LEU A 86 2.66 2.67 -8.80
C LEU A 86 2.70 1.24 -8.24
N LYS A 87 2.26 1.05 -6.99
CA LYS A 87 2.22 -0.28 -6.38
C LYS A 87 1.20 -1.19 -7.03
N LEU A 88 0.04 -0.66 -7.41
CA LEU A 88 -0.96 -1.43 -8.15
C LEU A 88 -0.39 -1.90 -9.49
N ALA A 89 0.29 -1.01 -10.24
CA ALA A 89 0.94 -1.37 -11.50
C ALA A 89 2.03 -2.44 -11.30
N GLU A 90 2.86 -2.32 -10.27
CA GLU A 90 3.86 -3.33 -9.93
C GLU A 90 3.22 -4.67 -9.56
N SER A 91 2.13 -4.68 -8.77
CA SER A 91 1.43 -5.92 -8.41
C SER A 91 0.85 -6.63 -9.64
N PHE A 92 0.38 -5.88 -10.64
CA PHE A 92 -0.07 -6.42 -11.93
C PHE A 92 1.10 -6.98 -12.75
N LEU A 93 2.19 -6.24 -12.88
CA LEU A 93 3.38 -6.68 -13.63
C LEU A 93 3.99 -7.95 -13.03
N ALA A 94 4.06 -8.03 -11.70
CA ALA A 94 4.55 -9.20 -10.99
C ALA A 94 3.66 -10.44 -11.20
N THR A 95 2.37 -10.27 -11.49
CA THR A 95 1.44 -11.39 -11.71
C THR A 95 1.37 -11.82 -13.18
N VAL A 96 1.59 -10.91 -14.12
CA VAL A 96 1.51 -11.18 -15.56
C VAL A 96 2.88 -11.58 -16.15
N GLY A 97 3.98 -11.19 -15.50
CA GLY A 97 5.33 -11.33 -16.02
C GLY A 97 5.88 -12.76 -16.09
N ASP A 98 5.36 -13.70 -15.29
CA ASP A 98 5.92 -15.06 -15.21
C ASP A 98 4.83 -16.17 -15.29
N PRO A 99 4.72 -16.91 -16.42
CA PRO A 99 3.68 -17.91 -16.60
C PRO A 99 3.86 -19.18 -15.76
N GLU A 100 5.08 -19.52 -15.35
CA GLU A 100 5.39 -20.82 -14.72
C GLU A 100 5.12 -20.86 -13.20
N GLU A 101 5.08 -19.71 -12.51
CA GLU A 101 4.84 -19.61 -11.05
C GLU A 101 3.48 -19.00 -10.65
N SER A 102 2.58 -18.80 -11.62
CA SER A 102 1.38 -17.94 -11.52
C SER A 102 0.50 -18.12 -10.27
N ILE A 103 0.41 -19.31 -9.67
CA ILE A 103 -0.44 -19.59 -8.50
C ILE A 103 0.02 -18.85 -7.23
N GLY A 104 1.33 -18.76 -6.99
CA GLY A 104 1.88 -18.02 -5.84
C GLY A 104 1.69 -16.50 -5.98
N TRP A 105 1.76 -16.01 -7.21
CA TRP A 105 1.67 -14.59 -7.54
C TRP A 105 0.23 -14.04 -7.52
N TYR A 106 -0.81 -14.87 -7.70
CA TYR A 106 -2.20 -14.42 -7.50
C TYR A 106 -2.49 -13.97 -6.07
N TRP A 107 -1.90 -14.63 -5.07
CA TRP A 107 -2.04 -14.20 -3.67
C TRP A 107 -1.37 -12.85 -3.44
N TYR A 108 -0.23 -12.61 -4.08
CA TYR A 108 0.45 -11.32 -4.04
C TYR A 108 -0.42 -10.20 -4.64
N LEU A 109 -1.05 -10.43 -5.79
CA LEU A 109 -1.99 -9.47 -6.38
C LEU A 109 -3.19 -9.19 -5.48
N LEU A 110 -3.76 -10.23 -4.88
CA LEU A 110 -4.92 -10.08 -4.02
C LEU A 110 -4.58 -9.33 -2.73
N LEU A 111 -3.46 -9.66 -2.09
CA LEU A 111 -3.01 -9.05 -0.85
C LEU A 111 -2.49 -7.62 -1.05
N THR A 112 -1.69 -7.37 -2.09
CA THR A 112 -1.11 -6.04 -2.31
C THR A 112 -1.99 -5.19 -3.21
N GLY A 113 -2.31 -5.67 -4.42
CA GLY A 113 -3.17 -4.96 -5.38
C GLY A 113 -4.59 -4.73 -4.88
N GLY A 114 -5.19 -5.70 -4.17
CA GLY A 114 -6.53 -5.53 -3.57
C GLY A 114 -6.58 -4.39 -2.55
N ILE A 115 -5.54 -4.24 -1.74
CA ILE A 115 -5.42 -3.13 -0.79
C ILE A 115 -5.29 -1.81 -1.54
N GLU A 116 -4.45 -1.74 -2.59
CA GLU A 116 -4.30 -0.52 -3.40
C GLU A 116 -5.60 -0.09 -4.09
N ILE A 117 -6.38 -1.04 -4.60
CA ILE A 117 -7.71 -0.77 -5.16
C ILE A 117 -8.60 -0.15 -4.06
N GLY A 118 -8.56 -0.71 -2.85
CA GLY A 118 -9.26 -0.16 -1.69
C GLY A 118 -8.81 1.26 -1.35
N VAL A 119 -7.50 1.52 -1.34
CA VAL A 119 -6.92 2.85 -1.11
C VAL A 119 -7.40 3.84 -2.17
N LEU A 120 -7.29 3.51 -3.45
CA LEU A 120 -7.65 4.41 -4.54
C LEU A 120 -9.17 4.66 -4.61
N ALA A 121 -9.98 3.62 -4.42
CA ALA A 121 -11.44 3.76 -4.34
C ALA A 121 -11.87 4.68 -3.18
N HIS A 122 -11.09 4.69 -2.10
CA HIS A 122 -11.33 5.57 -0.96
C HIS A 122 -10.79 6.99 -1.16
N LEU A 123 -9.55 7.15 -1.64
CA LEU A 123 -8.94 8.48 -1.78
C LEU A 123 -9.46 9.28 -2.99
N LEU A 124 -9.79 8.62 -4.10
CA LEU A 124 -10.24 9.29 -5.33
C LEU A 124 -11.72 9.67 -5.33
N ASN A 125 -12.50 9.12 -4.40
CA ASN A 125 -13.91 9.42 -4.31
C ASN A 125 -14.14 10.90 -3.90
N PRO A 126 -15.14 11.56 -4.50
CA PRO A 126 -15.43 12.98 -4.26
C PRO A 126 -15.61 13.32 -2.77
N LYS A 127 -16.11 12.39 -1.94
CA LYS A 127 -16.26 12.61 -0.49
C LYS A 127 -14.92 12.82 0.21
N ALA A 128 -13.90 12.04 -0.13
CA ALA A 128 -12.55 12.21 0.42
C ALA A 128 -11.91 13.53 -0.04
N ARG A 129 -12.23 14.00 -1.25
CA ARG A 129 -11.76 15.29 -1.77
C ARG A 129 -12.40 16.48 -1.06
N VAL A 130 -13.66 16.37 -0.65
CA VAL A 130 -14.34 17.38 0.18
C VAL A 130 -13.74 17.40 1.59
N GLU A 131 -13.47 16.23 2.19
CA GLU A 131 -12.78 16.13 3.49
C GLU A 131 -11.39 16.76 3.43
N LEU A 132 -10.59 16.50 2.38
CA LEU A 132 -9.26 17.10 2.20
C LEU A 132 -9.31 18.63 1.99
N ARG A 133 -10.38 19.15 1.39
CA ARG A 133 -10.53 20.60 1.15
C ARG A 133 -10.92 21.36 2.42
N ASN A 134 -11.58 20.68 3.36
CA ASN A 134 -12.07 21.26 4.61
C ASN A 134 -11.08 21.08 5.78
N GLN A 135 -9.94 20.41 5.55
CA GLN A 135 -8.77 20.38 6.44
C GLN A 135 -7.82 21.54 6.15
#